data_AF-A0A0C3I641-F1
#
_entry.id   AF-A0A0C3I641-F1
#
_cell.length_a   1.000
_cell.length_b   1.000
_cell.length_c   1.000
_cell.angle_alpha   90.00
_cell.angle_beta   90.00
_cell.angle_gamma   90.00
#
_symmetry.space_group_name_H-M   'P 1'
#
loop_
_entity.id
_entity.type
_entity.pdbx_description
1 polymer ?
#
loop_
_entity_poly.entity_id
_entity_poly.type
_entity_poly.pdbx_seq_one_letter_code
_entity_poly.pdbx_strand_id
1 'polypeptide(L)'
;MSSQRQNKTPQPTPGHSRDYSQVADDDLVVLTDDSTDTEREKTAEKARRREEVEMKERECEVEHKAKREEAKRRKAEEAQQEAERRQREEEEAQRKKAADEEAERQRQRAAEEAEKQRQRASQERAQAKRDEAAQRLSGAVYDVNTAQRVPGTSVVVTATRRPPCTRCIASLTAGQCEPGQGKTRACVPCHNKKKTCSWTREEAAAGPSRKRAGTGSSQGEKKKRTRGKGKERATETEEADDEREAGGEDEPATPLEGPSGAKVHTRWAEWERERQLQAMERQAEAHETAALAFERMAEAAERMASGQR
;
A
#
# COMPACT_ATOMS: atom_id res chain seq x y z
N MET A 1 -22.07 -15.90 -16.72
CA MET A 1 -23.06 -16.42 -17.69
C MET A 1 -22.32 -17.29 -18.70
N SER A 2 -22.13 -18.56 -18.36
CA SER A 2 -21.36 -19.51 -19.20
C SER A 2 -22.30 -20.10 -20.25
N SER A 3 -22.02 -19.83 -21.53
CA SER A 3 -22.75 -20.38 -22.67
C SER A 3 -22.35 -21.85 -22.85
N GLN A 4 -23.14 -22.73 -22.26
CA GLN A 4 -23.03 -24.17 -22.43
C GLN A 4 -23.54 -24.52 -23.84
N ARG A 5 -22.63 -24.56 -24.83
CA ARG A 5 -22.94 -25.06 -26.18
C ARG A 5 -23.27 -26.54 -26.09
N GLN A 6 -24.55 -26.87 -26.21
CA GLN A 6 -25.02 -28.24 -26.40
C GLN A 6 -24.62 -28.70 -27.81
N ASN A 7 -23.52 -29.44 -27.93
CA ASN A 7 -23.20 -30.17 -29.16
C ASN A 7 -24.19 -31.33 -29.30
N LYS A 8 -25.24 -31.11 -30.10
CA LYS A 8 -26.13 -32.16 -30.59
C LYS A 8 -25.47 -32.81 -31.80
N THR A 9 -24.53 -33.71 -31.56
CA THR A 9 -24.06 -34.63 -32.61
C THR A 9 -25.22 -35.60 -32.90
N PRO A 10 -25.78 -35.64 -34.12
CA PRO A 10 -26.81 -36.61 -34.46
C PRO A 10 -26.25 -38.02 -34.26
N GLN A 11 -27.00 -38.89 -33.58
CA GLN A 11 -26.63 -40.29 -33.52
C GLN A 11 -26.50 -40.84 -34.94
N PRO A 12 -25.43 -41.58 -35.27
CA PRO A 12 -25.33 -42.24 -36.55
C PRO A 12 -26.48 -43.25 -36.64
N THR A 13 -27.36 -43.03 -37.62
CA THR A 13 -28.44 -43.97 -37.95
C THR A 13 -27.80 -45.34 -38.21
N PRO A 14 -28.27 -46.43 -37.57
CA PRO A 14 -27.75 -47.77 -37.79
C PRO A 14 -27.74 -48.11 -39.28
N GLY A 15 -26.54 -48.05 -39.87
CA GLY A 15 -26.35 -48.31 -41.28
C GLY A 15 -26.70 -49.76 -41.56
N HIS A 16 -27.61 -49.95 -42.52
CA HIS A 16 -27.98 -51.24 -43.08
C HIS A 16 -26.69 -51.95 -43.54
N SER A 17 -26.28 -53.00 -42.84
CA SER A 17 -25.17 -53.84 -43.28
C SER A 17 -25.61 -54.50 -44.58
N ARG A 18 -25.17 -53.98 -45.72
CA ARG A 18 -25.32 -54.67 -46.99
C ARG A 18 -24.47 -55.94 -46.89
N ASP A 19 -25.14 -57.07 -46.84
CA ASP A 19 -24.51 -58.37 -46.90
C ASP A 19 -24.05 -58.61 -48.34
N TYR A 20 -22.80 -58.23 -48.61
CA TYR A 20 -22.16 -58.42 -49.92
C TYR A 20 -21.79 -59.90 -50.17
N SER A 21 -22.17 -60.82 -49.27
CA SER A 21 -21.83 -62.24 -49.37
C SER A 21 -22.68 -63.02 -50.40
N GLN A 22 -23.57 -62.37 -51.15
CA GLN A 22 -24.54 -63.03 -52.05
C GLN A 22 -24.46 -62.64 -53.54
N VAL A 23 -23.47 -61.85 -53.97
CA VAL A 23 -23.23 -61.67 -55.41
C VAL A 23 -22.15 -62.66 -55.85
N ALA A 24 -22.57 -63.90 -56.10
CA ALA A 24 -21.79 -64.86 -56.87
C ALA A 24 -21.98 -64.54 -58.36
N ASP A 25 -21.20 -63.58 -58.88
CA ASP A 25 -21.07 -63.41 -60.32
C ASP A 25 -20.12 -64.51 -60.84
N ASP A 26 -20.69 -65.68 -61.14
CA ASP A 26 -19.98 -66.85 -61.68
C ASP A 26 -19.50 -66.66 -63.15
N ASP A 27 -19.85 -65.54 -63.79
CA ASP A 27 -19.46 -65.19 -65.16
C ASP A 27 -18.41 -64.08 -65.27
N LEU A 28 -17.76 -63.71 -64.15
CA LEU A 28 -16.57 -62.86 -64.20
C LEU A 28 -15.39 -63.71 -64.68
N VAL A 29 -15.36 -63.94 -66.00
CA VAL A 29 -14.18 -64.40 -66.74
C VAL A 29 -13.07 -63.40 -66.42
N VAL A 30 -12.24 -63.74 -65.43
CA VAL A 30 -11.01 -63.04 -65.13
C VAL A 30 -10.16 -63.22 -66.38
N LEU A 31 -10.24 -62.24 -67.27
CA LEU A 31 -9.29 -62.08 -68.36
C LEU A 31 -7.96 -61.81 -67.66
N THR A 32 -7.25 -62.88 -67.27
CA THR A 32 -5.88 -62.84 -66.78
C THR A 32 -5.03 -62.44 -67.97
N ASP A 33 -5.03 -61.14 -68.22
CA ASP A 33 -4.13 -60.50 -69.16
C ASP A 33 -2.74 -60.54 -68.53
N ASP A 34 -2.10 -61.72 -68.65
CA ASP A 34 -0.70 -61.99 -68.27
C ASP A 34 0.28 -61.30 -69.25
N SER A 35 -0.09 -60.11 -69.71
CA SER A 35 0.70 -59.29 -70.60
C SER A 35 1.88 -58.71 -69.83
N THR A 36 3.09 -58.88 -70.40
CA THR A 36 4.36 -58.33 -69.90
C THR A 36 4.30 -56.82 -69.61
N ASP A 37 3.34 -56.12 -70.23
CA ASP A 37 3.10 -54.70 -70.02
C ASP A 37 2.64 -54.39 -68.59
N THR A 38 1.78 -55.23 -68.01
CA THR A 38 1.29 -55.07 -66.62
C THR A 38 2.39 -55.22 -65.57
N GLU A 39 3.35 -56.14 -65.79
CA GLU A 39 4.50 -56.30 -64.89
C GLU A 39 5.46 -55.11 -64.99
N ARG A 40 5.69 -54.57 -66.20
CA ARG A 40 6.48 -53.34 -66.38
C ARG A 40 5.82 -52.17 -65.65
N GLU A 41 4.50 -52.01 -65.78
CA GLU A 41 3.76 -50.95 -65.08
C GLU A 41 3.85 -51.09 -63.55
N LYS A 42 3.69 -52.30 -63.01
CA LYS A 42 3.86 -52.57 -61.56
C LYS A 42 5.27 -52.21 -61.06
N THR A 43 6.32 -52.49 -61.85
CA THR A 43 7.69 -52.12 -61.46
C THR A 43 7.90 -50.60 -61.48
N ALA A 44 7.36 -49.90 -62.50
CA ALA A 44 7.41 -48.45 -62.58
C ALA A 44 6.62 -47.79 -61.45
N GLU A 45 5.45 -48.32 -61.10
CA GLU A 45 4.65 -47.84 -59.97
C GLU A 45 5.38 -48.04 -58.64
N LYS A 46 5.99 -49.21 -58.42
CA LYS A 46 6.80 -49.47 -57.23
C LYS A 46 7.99 -48.51 -57.13
N ALA A 47 8.66 -48.19 -58.24
CA ALA A 47 9.73 -47.21 -58.27
C ALA A 47 9.22 -45.81 -57.90
N ARG A 48 8.11 -45.37 -58.50
CA ARG A 48 7.46 -44.08 -58.17
C ARG A 48 7.09 -43.98 -56.69
N ARG A 49 6.50 -45.04 -56.12
CA ARG A 49 6.15 -45.08 -54.69
C ARG A 49 7.38 -44.96 -53.78
N ARG A 50 8.53 -45.55 -54.17
CA ARG A 50 9.79 -45.41 -53.42
C ARG A 50 10.32 -43.98 -53.46
N GLU A 51 10.33 -43.36 -54.63
CA GLU A 51 10.75 -41.96 -54.79
C GLU A 51 9.86 -40.99 -53.99
N GLU A 52 8.55 -41.23 -53.96
CA GLU A 52 7.62 -40.43 -53.16
C GLU A 52 7.87 -40.55 -51.66
N VAL A 53 8.14 -41.76 -51.17
CA VAL A 53 8.48 -42.00 -49.75
C VAL A 53 9.80 -41.31 -49.41
N GLU A 54 10.81 -41.43 -50.26
CA GLU A 54 12.10 -40.76 -50.06
C GLU A 54 11.96 -39.23 -50.07
N MET A 55 11.15 -38.68 -50.96
CA MET A 55 10.83 -37.25 -50.99
C MET A 55 10.17 -36.81 -49.69
N LYS A 56 9.14 -37.54 -49.22
CA LYS A 56 8.44 -37.26 -47.96
C LYS A 56 9.37 -37.33 -46.75
N GLU A 57 10.29 -38.30 -46.72
CA GLU A 57 11.29 -38.41 -45.65
C GLU A 57 12.21 -37.19 -45.61
N ARG A 58 12.70 -36.74 -46.78
CA ARG A 58 13.51 -35.52 -46.89
C ARG A 58 12.74 -34.27 -46.45
N GLU A 59 11.47 -34.15 -46.83
CA GLU A 59 10.60 -33.05 -46.37
C GLU A 59 10.41 -33.06 -44.85
N CYS A 60 10.12 -34.22 -44.27
CA CYS A 60 10.00 -34.37 -42.81
C CYS A 60 11.31 -34.02 -42.09
N GLU A 61 12.47 -34.41 -42.64
CA GLU A 61 13.77 -34.05 -42.06
C GLU A 61 14.00 -32.53 -42.07
N VAL A 62 13.70 -31.86 -43.19
CA VAL A 62 13.81 -30.40 -43.31
C VAL A 62 12.85 -29.70 -42.35
N GLU A 63 11.61 -30.18 -42.22
CA GLU A 63 10.63 -29.63 -41.27
C GLU A 63 11.10 -29.79 -39.83
N HIS A 64 11.61 -30.98 -39.45
CA HIS A 64 12.16 -31.21 -38.12
C HIS A 64 13.37 -30.32 -37.82
N LYS A 65 14.26 -30.14 -38.79
CA LYS A 65 15.40 -29.22 -38.68
C LYS A 65 14.94 -27.78 -38.50
N ALA A 66 13.95 -27.33 -39.28
CA ALA A 66 13.38 -25.99 -39.17
C ALA A 66 12.74 -25.76 -37.79
N LYS A 67 11.95 -26.72 -37.28
CA LYS A 67 11.36 -26.65 -35.92
C LYS A 67 12.42 -26.58 -34.83
N ARG A 68 13.54 -27.32 -34.98
CA ARG A 68 14.65 -27.26 -34.02
C ARG A 68 15.33 -25.90 -34.02
N GLU A 69 15.56 -25.30 -35.18
CA GLU A 69 16.15 -23.96 -35.29
C GLU A 69 15.20 -22.88 -34.78
N GLU A 70 13.89 -22.98 -35.05
CA GLU A 70 12.89 -22.08 -34.49
C GLU A 70 12.85 -22.17 -32.96
N ALA A 71 12.87 -23.38 -32.39
CA ALA A 71 12.92 -23.57 -30.95
C ALA A 71 14.19 -22.97 -30.33
N LYS A 72 15.34 -23.05 -31.00
CA LYS A 72 16.57 -22.37 -30.56
C LYS A 72 16.44 -20.85 -30.59
N ARG A 73 15.83 -20.29 -31.65
CA ARG A 73 15.59 -18.84 -31.77
C ARG A 73 14.68 -18.33 -30.66
N ARG A 74 13.56 -19.02 -30.41
CA ARG A 74 12.63 -18.67 -29.31
C ARG A 74 13.33 -18.68 -27.95
N LYS A 75 14.16 -19.70 -27.67
CA LYS A 75 14.96 -19.75 -26.43
C LYS A 75 15.97 -18.61 -26.31
N ALA A 76 16.63 -18.25 -27.41
CA ALA A 76 17.57 -17.13 -27.41
C ALA A 76 16.88 -15.79 -27.18
N GLU A 77 15.71 -15.59 -27.79
CA GLU A 77 14.88 -14.40 -27.61
C GLU A 77 14.36 -14.29 -26.17
N GLU A 78 13.85 -15.38 -25.60
CA GLU A 78 13.42 -15.43 -24.20
C GLU A 78 14.55 -15.05 -23.24
N ALA A 79 15.76 -15.60 -23.46
CA ALA A 79 16.94 -15.26 -22.67
C ALA A 79 17.34 -13.77 -22.81
N GLN A 80 17.18 -13.18 -24.00
CA GLN A 80 17.42 -11.74 -24.21
C GLN A 80 16.38 -10.89 -23.46
N GLN A 81 15.10 -11.26 -23.52
CA GLN A 81 14.04 -10.56 -22.79
C GLN A 81 14.23 -10.65 -21.27
N GLU A 82 14.67 -11.81 -20.76
CA GLU A 82 15.01 -11.97 -19.34
C GLU A 82 16.19 -11.08 -18.93
N ALA A 83 17.25 -11.03 -19.74
CA ALA A 83 18.40 -10.17 -19.48
C ALA A 83 18.01 -8.68 -19.47
N GLU A 84 17.17 -8.24 -20.41
CA GLU A 84 16.67 -6.87 -20.45
C GLU A 84 15.81 -6.54 -19.22
N ARG A 85 14.93 -7.46 -18.78
CA ARG A 85 14.13 -7.28 -17.56
C ARG A 85 15.02 -7.12 -16.33
N ARG A 86 16.03 -7.98 -16.17
CA ARG A 86 17.00 -7.87 -15.06
C ARG A 86 17.76 -6.55 -15.11
N GLN A 87 18.18 -6.10 -16.30
CA GLN A 87 18.84 -4.80 -16.45
C GLN A 87 17.94 -3.64 -16.02
N ARG A 88 16.66 -3.66 -16.40
CA ARG A 88 15.68 -2.63 -15.99
C ARG A 88 15.46 -2.63 -14.48
N GLU A 89 15.34 -3.81 -13.87
CA GLU A 89 15.20 -3.94 -12.41
C GLU A 89 16.43 -3.42 -11.65
N GLU A 90 17.64 -3.71 -12.15
CA GLU A 90 18.88 -3.17 -11.59
C GLU A 90 18.96 -1.64 -11.72
N GLU A 91 18.58 -1.09 -12.87
CA GLU A 91 18.54 0.36 -13.08
C GLU A 91 17.52 1.04 -12.15
N GLU A 92 16.34 0.45 -11.99
CA GLU A 92 15.33 0.96 -11.05
C GLU A 92 15.83 0.90 -9.61
N ALA A 93 16.49 -0.18 -9.21
CA ALA A 93 17.10 -0.30 -7.89
C ALA A 93 18.20 0.75 -7.66
N GLN A 94 19.00 1.08 -8.68
CA GLN A 94 19.99 2.16 -8.61
C GLN A 94 19.34 3.53 -8.49
N ARG A 95 18.30 3.82 -9.28
CA ARG A 95 17.54 5.07 -9.22
C ARG A 95 16.90 5.27 -7.83
N LYS A 96 16.33 4.21 -7.25
CA LYS A 96 15.76 4.25 -5.90
C LYS A 96 16.81 4.54 -4.83
N LYS A 97 17.98 3.89 -4.90
CA LYS A 97 19.10 4.16 -3.98
C LYS A 97 19.57 5.61 -4.08
N ALA A 98 19.70 6.15 -5.29
CA ALA A 98 20.08 7.55 -5.49
C ALA A 98 19.04 8.53 -4.92
N ALA A 99 17.75 8.25 -5.11
CA ALA A 99 16.67 9.05 -4.54
C ALA A 99 16.65 9.00 -3.00
N ASP A 100 16.88 7.83 -2.40
CA ASP A 100 16.95 7.67 -0.94
C ASP A 100 18.17 8.42 -0.36
N GLU A 101 19.33 8.34 -1.01
CA GLU A 101 20.53 9.08 -0.62
C GLU A 101 20.33 10.60 -0.75
N GLU A 102 19.68 11.08 -1.81
CA GLU A 102 19.33 12.48 -1.95
C GLU A 102 18.38 12.95 -0.84
N ALA A 103 17.35 12.15 -0.54
CA ALA A 103 16.42 12.43 0.56
C ALA A 103 17.14 12.46 1.92
N GLU A 104 18.13 11.61 2.15
CA GLU A 104 18.99 11.67 3.34
C GLU A 104 19.79 12.97 3.39
N ARG A 105 20.44 13.37 2.29
CA ARG A 105 21.17 14.65 2.20
C ARG A 105 20.26 15.85 2.45
N GLN A 106 19.01 15.80 1.98
CA GLN A 106 18.02 16.85 2.27
C GLN A 106 17.65 16.88 3.77
N ARG A 107 17.45 15.71 4.40
CA ARG A 107 17.21 15.62 5.85
C ARG A 107 18.38 16.15 6.69
N GLN A 108 19.61 15.83 6.29
CA GLN A 108 20.82 16.33 6.96
C GLN A 108 20.91 17.86 6.88
N ARG A 109 20.68 18.45 5.69
CA ARG A 109 20.65 19.91 5.51
C ARG A 109 19.58 20.59 6.36
N ALA A 110 18.37 20.02 6.39
CA ALA A 110 17.28 20.53 7.21
C ALA A 110 17.60 20.44 8.72
N ALA A 111 18.24 19.36 9.17
CA ALA A 111 18.66 19.19 10.56
C ALA A 111 19.74 20.22 10.95
N GLU A 112 20.74 20.43 10.09
CA GLU A 112 21.80 21.42 10.30
C GLU A 112 21.23 22.85 10.36
N GLU A 113 20.29 23.19 9.46
CA GLU A 113 19.61 24.49 9.51
C GLU A 113 18.80 24.66 10.79
N ALA A 114 18.05 23.63 11.20
CA ALA A 114 17.29 23.65 12.45
C ALA A 114 18.21 23.82 13.68
N GLU A 115 19.39 23.22 13.67
CA GLU A 115 20.39 23.43 14.73
C GLU A 115 20.90 24.88 14.73
N LYS A 116 21.28 25.42 13.56
CA LYS A 116 21.69 26.82 13.42
C LYS A 116 20.61 27.78 13.93
N GLN A 117 19.34 27.52 13.65
CA GLN A 117 18.22 28.31 14.16
C GLN A 117 18.11 28.22 15.70
N ARG A 118 18.28 27.02 16.30
CA ARG A 118 18.31 26.86 17.76
C ARG A 118 19.46 27.61 18.40
N GLN A 119 20.65 27.56 17.80
CA GLN A 119 21.83 28.28 18.28
C GLN A 119 21.58 29.80 18.28
N ARG A 120 21.02 30.34 17.18
CA ARG A 120 20.64 31.77 17.09
C ARG A 120 19.62 32.16 18.16
N ALA A 121 18.55 31.38 18.31
CA ALA A 121 17.53 31.63 19.34
C ALA A 121 18.12 31.57 20.77
N SER A 122 19.08 30.67 21.01
CA SER A 122 19.79 30.59 22.30
C SER A 122 20.67 31.81 22.56
N GLN A 123 21.40 32.28 21.53
CA GLN A 123 22.22 33.49 21.63
C GLN A 123 21.36 34.73 21.89
N GLU A 124 20.25 34.88 21.16
CA GLU A 124 19.31 35.99 21.36
C GLU A 124 18.71 36.00 22.77
N ARG A 125 18.31 34.83 23.29
CA ARG A 125 17.85 34.70 24.69
C ARG A 125 18.91 35.07 25.70
N ALA A 126 20.17 34.67 25.46
CA ALA A 126 21.28 35.03 26.34
C ALA A 126 21.55 36.54 26.30
N GLN A 127 21.46 37.15 25.12
CA GLN A 127 21.60 38.60 24.94
C GLN A 127 20.47 39.36 25.65
N ALA A 128 19.21 38.96 25.45
CA ALA A 128 18.07 39.57 26.11
C ALA A 128 18.19 39.52 27.65
N LYS A 129 18.70 38.42 28.22
CA LYS A 129 18.98 38.31 29.65
C LYS A 129 20.06 39.29 30.13
N ARG A 130 21.11 39.52 29.33
CA ARG A 130 22.15 40.51 29.64
C ARG A 130 21.60 41.93 29.59
N ASP A 131 20.79 42.23 28.57
CA ASP A 131 20.18 43.55 28.39
C ASP A 131 19.19 43.84 29.54
N GLU A 132 18.40 42.84 29.96
CA GLU A 132 17.53 42.94 31.14
C GLU A 132 18.34 43.21 32.42
N ALA A 133 19.46 42.50 32.64
CA ALA A 133 20.32 42.72 33.79
C ALA A 133 20.96 44.12 33.77
N ALA A 134 21.41 44.59 32.61
CA ALA A 134 21.95 45.94 32.42
C ALA A 134 20.88 47.01 32.68
N GLN A 135 19.65 46.81 32.19
CA GLN A 135 18.52 47.70 32.47
C GLN A 135 18.20 47.77 33.96
N ARG A 136 18.21 46.64 34.68
CA ARG A 136 18.01 46.61 36.14
C ARG A 136 19.09 47.37 36.89
N LEU A 137 20.35 47.23 36.49
CA LEU A 137 21.48 47.96 37.09
C LEU A 137 21.35 49.47 36.84
N SER A 138 21.03 49.89 35.62
CA SER A 138 20.85 51.31 35.29
C SER A 138 19.62 51.92 35.99
N GLY A 139 18.50 51.19 36.07
CA GLY A 139 17.29 51.65 36.76
C GLY A 139 17.51 51.88 38.26
N ALA A 140 18.24 50.99 38.94
CA ALA A 140 18.58 51.15 40.35
C ALA A 140 19.42 52.42 40.62
N VAL A 141 20.31 52.81 39.68
CA VAL A 141 21.11 54.05 39.81
C VAL A 141 20.23 55.30 39.64
N TYR A 142 19.19 55.26 38.81
CA TYR A 142 18.25 56.37 38.66
C TYR A 142 17.33 56.53 39.89
N ASP A 143 16.90 55.46 40.54
CA ASP A 143 16.06 55.52 41.75
C ASP A 143 16.82 56.03 43.00
N VAL A 144 18.12 55.72 43.14
CA VAL A 144 18.92 56.23 44.26
C VAL A 144 19.14 57.75 44.17
N ASN A 145 19.23 58.31 42.96
CA ASN A 145 19.40 59.75 42.75
C ASN A 145 18.10 60.56 42.90
N THR A 146 16.92 59.95 42.69
CA THR A 146 15.63 60.63 42.91
C THR A 146 15.16 60.57 44.35
N ALA A 147 15.60 59.58 45.15
CA ALA A 147 15.29 59.48 46.57
C ALA A 147 16.10 60.44 47.49
N GLN A 148 17.10 61.15 46.97
CA GLN A 148 17.91 62.12 47.73
C GLN A 148 17.38 63.56 47.66
N ARG A 149 16.10 63.77 47.29
CA ARG A 149 15.43 65.05 47.49
C ARG A 149 14.18 64.89 48.34
N VAL A 150 14.24 65.61 49.47
CA VAL A 150 13.20 66.00 50.43
C VAL A 150 13.03 65.06 51.63
N PRO A 151 13.51 65.46 52.82
CA PRO A 151 13.08 64.87 54.09
C PRO A 151 11.63 65.26 54.35
N GLY A 152 10.77 64.26 54.55
CA GLY A 152 9.46 64.47 55.16
C GLY A 152 8.30 64.08 54.27
N THR A 153 8.04 62.78 54.17
CA THR A 153 6.69 62.16 54.16
C THR A 153 6.88 60.67 53.87
N SER A 154 7.19 59.93 54.94
CA SER A 154 7.08 58.48 54.94
C SER A 154 5.61 58.10 54.79
N VAL A 155 5.15 57.92 53.56
CA VAL A 155 3.88 57.26 53.29
C VAL A 155 4.11 55.78 53.60
N VAL A 156 3.72 55.40 54.82
CA VAL A 156 3.62 54.01 55.24
C VAL A 156 2.61 53.35 54.30
N VAL A 157 3.10 52.58 53.32
CA VAL A 157 2.27 51.68 52.53
C VAL A 157 1.83 50.56 53.48
N THR A 158 0.73 50.77 54.17
CA THR A 158 0.02 49.71 54.87
C THR A 158 -0.54 48.76 53.81
N ALA A 159 0.27 47.79 53.40
CA ALA A 159 -0.25 46.62 52.70
C ALA A 159 -1.29 46.00 53.63
N THR A 160 -2.56 46.12 53.28
CA THR A 160 -3.67 45.39 53.91
C THR A 160 -3.43 43.91 53.64
N ARG A 161 -2.56 43.30 54.45
CA ARG A 161 -2.30 41.87 54.45
C ARG A 161 -3.62 41.20 54.76
N ARG A 162 -4.25 40.66 53.72
CA ARG A 162 -5.44 39.83 53.90
C ARG A 162 -5.06 38.65 54.79
N PRO A 163 -5.92 38.31 55.76
CA PRO A 163 -5.62 37.23 56.68
C PRO A 163 -5.45 35.91 55.89
N PRO A 164 -4.46 35.08 56.26
CA PRO A 164 -4.26 33.76 55.66
C PRO A 164 -5.49 32.88 55.88
N CYS A 165 -5.76 31.93 54.98
CA CYS A 165 -6.90 31.03 55.17
C CYS A 165 -6.71 30.19 56.45
N THR A 166 -7.82 29.84 57.13
CA THR A 166 -7.79 29.10 58.41
C THR A 166 -6.97 27.80 58.35
N ARG A 167 -6.92 27.15 57.18
CA ARG A 167 -6.11 25.95 56.97
C ARG A 167 -4.60 26.24 56.92
N CYS A 168 -4.19 27.35 56.30
CA CYS A 168 -2.80 27.80 56.31
C CYS A 168 -2.37 28.32 57.68
N ILE A 169 -3.30 28.90 58.46
CA ILE A 169 -3.06 29.25 59.88
C ILE A 169 -2.78 27.99 60.70
N ALA A 170 -3.67 27.00 60.64
CA ALA A 170 -3.53 25.75 61.39
C ALA A 170 -2.28 24.94 60.97
N SER A 171 -1.83 25.07 59.73
CA SER A 171 -0.63 24.39 59.22
C SER A 171 0.67 25.16 59.49
N LEU A 172 0.63 26.31 60.18
CA LEU A 172 1.76 27.23 60.41
C LEU A 172 2.43 27.77 59.13
N THR A 173 1.81 27.60 57.96
CA THR A 173 2.30 28.12 56.67
C THR A 173 1.68 29.48 56.33
N ALA A 174 1.27 30.25 57.34
CA ALA A 174 0.52 31.49 57.21
C ALA A 174 1.23 32.55 56.33
N GLY A 175 2.57 32.55 56.32
CA GLY A 175 3.39 33.47 55.51
C GLY A 175 3.46 33.17 54.01
N GLN A 176 2.99 32.00 53.56
CA GLN A 176 3.02 31.57 52.15
C GLN A 176 1.62 31.53 51.51
N CYS A 177 0.60 32.06 52.20
CA CYS A 177 -0.78 32.02 51.74
C CYS A 177 -1.03 33.17 50.74
N GLU A 178 -0.54 33.01 49.51
CA GLU A 178 -0.80 33.96 48.44
C GLU A 178 -2.07 33.61 47.64
N PRO A 179 -2.78 34.64 47.13
CA PRO A 179 -3.84 34.41 46.18
C PRO A 179 -3.34 33.71 44.92
N GLY A 180 -3.97 32.58 44.60
CA GLY A 180 -3.68 31.87 43.36
C GLY A 180 -3.98 32.78 42.17
N GLN A 181 -2.99 32.96 41.30
CA GLN A 181 -3.17 33.69 40.05
C GLN A 181 -3.90 32.77 39.06
N GLY A 182 -5.22 32.92 38.94
CA GLY A 182 -6.02 32.15 37.99
C GLY A 182 -7.50 32.03 38.37
N LYS A 183 -8.22 31.19 37.62
CA LYS A 183 -9.66 30.91 37.86
C LYS A 183 -9.92 30.13 39.16
N THR A 184 -8.87 29.59 39.77
CA THR A 184 -8.95 28.80 41.00
C THR A 184 -8.97 29.73 42.21
N ARG A 185 -10.09 29.75 42.94
CA ARG A 185 -10.27 30.57 44.15
C ARG A 185 -9.55 30.04 45.41
N ALA A 186 -8.57 29.16 45.24
CA ALA A 186 -7.80 28.59 46.35
C ALA A 186 -6.45 29.30 46.45
N CYS A 187 -5.93 29.49 47.68
CA CYS A 187 -4.55 29.91 47.86
C CYS A 187 -3.59 28.86 47.29
N VAL A 188 -2.39 29.29 46.88
CA VAL A 188 -1.37 28.42 46.25
C VAL A 188 -1.11 27.14 47.06
N PRO A 189 -0.94 27.19 48.40
CA PRO A 189 -0.72 25.97 49.20
C PRO A 189 -1.91 25.00 49.19
N CYS A 190 -3.15 25.49 49.21
CA CYS A 190 -4.34 24.65 49.19
C CYS A 190 -4.58 24.04 47.80
N HIS A 191 -4.32 24.81 46.74
CA HIS A 191 -4.41 24.33 45.36
C HIS A 191 -3.43 23.18 45.09
N ASN A 192 -2.16 23.36 45.46
CA ASN A 192 -1.13 22.33 45.26
C ASN A 192 -1.45 21.04 46.02
N LYS A 193 -2.09 21.15 47.20
CA LYS A 193 -2.52 19.99 48.00
C LYS A 193 -3.90 19.44 47.60
N LYS A 194 -4.55 20.01 46.58
CA LYS A 194 -5.93 19.71 46.17
C LYS A 194 -6.91 19.68 47.36
N LYS A 195 -6.75 20.62 48.30
CA LYS A 195 -7.62 20.74 49.50
C LYS A 195 -8.55 21.95 49.36
N THR A 196 -9.74 21.83 49.93
CA THR A 196 -10.71 22.92 49.99
C THR A 196 -10.13 24.10 50.78
N CYS A 197 -10.05 25.27 50.13
CA CYS A 197 -9.59 26.50 50.73
C CYS A 197 -10.77 27.20 51.41
N SER A 198 -10.63 27.59 52.68
CA SER A 198 -11.69 28.26 53.45
C SER A 198 -11.89 29.73 53.07
N TRP A 199 -11.03 30.28 52.20
CA TRP A 199 -11.01 31.69 51.86
C TRP A 199 -12.26 32.17 51.10
N THR A 200 -13.05 31.25 50.55
CA THR A 200 -14.21 31.58 49.72
C THR A 200 -15.54 31.66 50.47
N ARG A 201 -15.58 31.44 51.80
CA ARG A 201 -16.86 31.27 52.51
C ARG A 201 -17.49 32.56 53.04
N GLU A 202 -16.76 33.66 53.20
CA GLU A 202 -17.27 34.86 53.90
C GLU A 202 -17.53 36.12 53.04
N GLU A 203 -17.08 36.20 51.78
CA GLU A 203 -17.29 37.41 50.93
C GLU A 203 -18.37 37.24 49.83
N ALA A 204 -19.23 36.22 49.93
CA ALA A 204 -20.26 35.93 48.91
C ALA A 204 -21.65 36.55 49.19
N ALA A 205 -21.74 37.56 50.06
CA ALA A 205 -22.99 38.21 50.44
C ALA A 205 -23.03 39.70 50.07
N ALA A 206 -22.80 40.06 48.80
CA ALA A 206 -23.34 41.27 48.15
C ALA A 206 -22.77 41.43 46.73
N GLY A 207 -23.57 41.16 45.69
CA GLY A 207 -23.22 41.57 44.33
C GLY A 207 -24.12 40.97 43.24
N PRO A 208 -24.78 41.76 42.37
CA PRO A 208 -25.87 41.29 41.51
C PRO A 208 -25.34 40.44 40.34
N SER A 209 -25.93 39.27 40.14
CA SER A 209 -25.62 38.37 39.03
C SER A 209 -26.03 39.01 37.68
N ARG A 210 -25.08 39.60 36.96
CA ARG A 210 -25.26 39.92 35.53
C ARG A 210 -25.00 38.67 34.70
N LYS A 211 -26.07 37.99 34.30
CA LYS A 211 -26.08 36.98 33.23
C LYS A 211 -25.70 37.66 31.91
N ARG A 212 -24.50 37.40 31.39
CA ARG A 212 -24.22 37.64 29.96
C ARG A 212 -24.72 36.44 29.17
N ALA A 213 -25.81 36.64 28.43
CA ALA A 213 -26.19 35.77 27.33
C ALA A 213 -25.10 35.90 26.25
N GLY A 214 -24.33 34.83 26.06
CA GLY A 214 -23.36 34.69 24.99
C GLY A 214 -23.91 33.76 23.92
N THR A 215 -24.58 34.35 22.95
CA THR A 215 -24.91 33.75 21.65
C THR A 215 -23.60 33.45 20.94
N GLY A 216 -23.34 32.18 20.60
CA GLY A 216 -22.06 31.75 20.03
C GLY A 216 -22.20 30.45 19.28
N SER A 217 -22.86 30.54 18.12
CA SER A 217 -22.89 29.56 17.04
C SER A 217 -21.49 29.00 16.74
N SER A 218 -21.34 27.67 16.80
CA SER A 218 -20.52 26.95 15.83
C SER A 218 -21.01 25.51 15.76
N GLN A 219 -21.69 25.26 14.65
CA GLN A 219 -22.10 23.98 14.13
C GLN A 219 -20.86 23.11 13.93
N GLY A 220 -20.54 22.30 14.95
CA GLY A 220 -19.47 21.31 14.88
C GLY A 220 -19.81 20.27 13.82
N GLU A 221 -19.14 20.37 12.67
CA GLU A 221 -18.98 19.28 11.72
C GLU A 221 -18.58 18.01 12.48
N LYS A 222 -19.45 17.00 12.39
CA LYS A 222 -19.16 15.61 12.75
C LYS A 222 -18.02 15.11 11.87
N LYS A 223 -16.78 15.32 12.33
CA LYS A 223 -15.61 14.62 11.80
C LYS A 223 -15.77 13.14 12.17
N LYS A 224 -16.14 12.32 11.18
CA LYS A 224 -16.13 10.86 11.29
C LYS A 224 -14.72 10.44 11.67
N ARG A 225 -14.55 9.94 12.90
CA ARG A 225 -13.38 9.16 13.33
C ARG A 225 -13.30 7.94 12.42
N THR A 226 -12.32 7.91 11.52
CA THR A 226 -11.82 6.66 10.98
C THR A 226 -11.17 5.92 12.15
N ARG A 227 -11.82 4.83 12.55
CA ARG A 227 -11.30 3.87 13.52
C ARG A 227 -10.09 3.19 12.87
N GLY A 228 -8.92 3.79 13.05
CA GLY A 228 -7.64 3.15 12.78
C GLY A 228 -7.53 1.90 13.64
N LYS A 229 -7.72 0.73 13.01
CA LYS A 229 -7.29 -0.54 13.58
C LYS A 229 -5.84 -0.72 13.15
N GLY A 230 -4.95 -0.15 13.94
CA GLY A 230 -3.54 -0.51 13.91
C GLY A 230 -3.41 -2.00 14.20
N LYS A 231 -2.71 -2.71 13.33
CA LYS A 231 -2.09 -3.99 13.64
C LYS A 231 -0.60 -3.79 13.38
N GLU A 232 0.06 -3.23 14.39
CA GLU A 232 1.50 -3.20 14.49
C GLU A 232 1.92 -4.36 15.40
N ARG A 233 2.91 -5.12 14.91
CA ARG A 233 3.83 -6.05 15.61
C ARG A 233 3.29 -7.40 16.08
N ALA A 234 3.89 -8.47 15.57
CA ALA A 234 4.94 -9.16 16.32
C ALA A 234 5.70 -10.11 15.38
N THR A 235 6.98 -9.82 15.21
CA THR A 235 8.00 -10.80 14.85
C THR A 235 8.23 -11.62 16.11
N GLU A 236 7.80 -12.87 16.11
CA GLU A 236 8.26 -13.87 17.08
C GLU A 236 8.46 -15.18 16.32
N THR A 237 9.72 -15.42 16.01
CA THR A 237 10.27 -16.73 15.69
C THR A 237 10.20 -17.56 16.97
N GLU A 238 9.20 -18.42 17.09
CA GLU A 238 9.19 -19.50 18.08
C GLU A 238 9.28 -20.83 17.34
N GLU A 239 10.42 -21.47 17.57
CA GLU A 239 10.80 -22.81 17.20
C GLU A 239 9.96 -23.79 18.03
N ALA A 240 8.88 -24.30 17.44
CA ALA A 240 8.06 -25.35 18.03
C ALA A 240 8.39 -26.68 17.35
N ASP A 241 9.26 -27.40 18.05
CA ASP A 241 9.46 -28.84 18.03
C ASP A 241 8.11 -29.54 18.29
N ASP A 242 7.57 -30.25 17.29
CA ASP A 242 6.42 -31.15 17.46
C ASP A 242 6.79 -32.48 16.79
N GLU A 243 7.64 -33.24 17.50
CA GLU A 243 7.73 -34.69 17.37
C GLU A 243 6.33 -35.29 17.57
N ARG A 244 5.65 -35.61 16.47
CA ARG A 244 4.56 -36.59 16.47
C ARG A 244 4.96 -37.79 15.64
N GLU A 245 5.65 -38.71 16.31
CA GLU A 245 5.41 -40.13 16.10
C GLU A 245 3.96 -40.45 16.48
N ALA A 246 3.15 -40.75 15.49
CA ALA A 246 1.94 -41.54 15.67
C ALA A 246 1.82 -42.46 14.46
N GLY A 247 2.22 -43.71 14.68
CA GLY A 247 2.07 -44.80 13.73
C GLY A 247 0.61 -44.99 13.32
N GLY A 248 0.45 -45.20 12.03
CA GLY A 248 -0.79 -45.56 11.37
C GLY A 248 -0.42 -46.12 10.01
N GLU A 249 -0.03 -47.39 9.99
CA GLU A 249 0.02 -48.21 8.78
C GLU A 249 -1.41 -48.33 8.24
N ASP A 250 -1.82 -47.37 7.43
CA ASP A 250 -2.91 -47.55 6.47
C ASP A 250 -2.30 -47.38 5.08
N GLU A 251 -1.94 -48.51 4.50
CA GLU A 251 -1.53 -48.70 3.12
C GLU A 251 -2.63 -48.13 2.21
N PRO A 252 -2.45 -46.95 1.57
CA PRO A 252 -3.42 -46.51 0.58
C PRO A 252 -3.23 -47.41 -0.62
N ALA A 253 -4.20 -48.29 -0.84
CA ALA A 253 -4.36 -49.04 -2.07
C ALA A 253 -4.09 -48.11 -3.25
N THR A 254 -2.99 -48.40 -3.96
CA THR A 254 -2.55 -47.74 -5.19
C THR A 254 -3.75 -47.46 -6.09
N PRO A 255 -4.09 -46.18 -6.37
CA PRO A 255 -5.05 -45.86 -7.40
C PRO A 255 -4.43 -46.32 -8.72
N LEU A 256 -5.10 -47.28 -9.37
CA LEU A 256 -4.80 -47.76 -10.72
C LEU A 256 -4.27 -46.62 -11.61
N GLU A 257 -3.06 -46.77 -12.13
CA GLU A 257 -2.47 -45.89 -13.14
C GLU A 257 -3.34 -45.91 -14.41
N GLY A 258 -4.34 -45.04 -14.45
CA GLY A 258 -5.00 -44.61 -15.67
C GLY A 258 -4.10 -43.64 -16.43
N PRO A 259 -4.21 -43.56 -17.77
CA PRO A 259 -3.30 -42.81 -18.62
C PRO A 259 -3.31 -41.31 -18.28
N SER A 260 -2.29 -40.88 -17.51
CA SER A 260 -1.71 -39.52 -17.47
C SER A 260 -2.68 -38.34 -17.68
N GLY A 261 -3.57 -38.13 -16.72
CA GLY A 261 -4.40 -36.91 -16.60
C GLY A 261 -3.61 -35.62 -16.29
N ALA A 262 -2.33 -35.74 -15.90
CA ALA A 262 -1.49 -34.61 -15.49
C ALA A 262 -1.30 -33.53 -16.57
N LYS A 263 -1.30 -33.91 -17.87
CA LYS A 263 -1.16 -32.93 -18.99
C LYS A 263 -2.42 -32.11 -19.26
N VAL A 264 -3.59 -32.60 -18.85
CA VAL A 264 -4.86 -31.89 -19.06
C VAL A 264 -5.04 -30.80 -17.99
N HIS A 265 -4.58 -31.07 -16.77
CA HIS A 265 -4.64 -30.12 -15.66
C HIS A 265 -3.74 -28.89 -15.85
N THR A 266 -2.53 -29.06 -16.42
CA THR A 266 -1.63 -27.92 -16.71
C THR A 266 -2.22 -26.97 -17.75
N ARG A 267 -2.79 -27.50 -18.84
CA ARG A 267 -3.43 -26.69 -19.89
C ARG A 267 -4.63 -25.90 -19.38
N TRP A 268 -5.38 -26.45 -18.42
CA TRP A 268 -6.52 -25.76 -17.81
C TRP A 268 -6.06 -24.60 -16.90
N ALA A 269 -4.99 -24.81 -16.14
CA ALA A 269 -4.38 -23.77 -15.29
C ALA A 269 -3.74 -22.63 -16.10
N GLU A 270 -3.17 -22.92 -17.27
CA GLU A 270 -2.66 -21.90 -18.21
C GLU A 270 -3.81 -21.07 -18.80
N TRP A 271 -4.88 -21.73 -19.24
CA TRP A 271 -6.06 -21.04 -19.78
C TRP A 271 -6.73 -20.14 -18.74
N GLU A 272 -6.84 -20.58 -17.48
CA GLU A 272 -7.42 -19.77 -16.42
C GLU A 272 -6.53 -18.57 -16.05
N ARG A 273 -5.20 -18.73 -16.07
CA ARG A 273 -4.25 -17.63 -15.90
C ARG A 273 -4.34 -16.60 -17.03
N GLU A 274 -4.42 -17.04 -18.28
CA GLU A 274 -4.57 -16.13 -19.43
C GLU A 274 -5.90 -15.36 -19.37
N ARG A 275 -6.97 -16.03 -18.94
CA ARG A 275 -8.27 -15.38 -18.73
C ARG A 275 -8.23 -14.33 -17.61
N GLN A 276 -7.47 -14.57 -16.54
CA GLN A 276 -7.27 -13.59 -15.46
C GLN A 276 -6.44 -12.40 -15.91
N LEU A 277 -5.37 -12.62 -16.70
CA LEU A 277 -4.56 -11.56 -17.28
C LEU A 277 -5.40 -10.66 -18.21
N GLN A 278 -6.20 -11.26 -19.09
CA GLN A 278 -7.07 -10.50 -19.99
C GLN A 278 -8.15 -9.70 -19.23
N ALA A 279 -8.61 -10.20 -18.08
CA ALA A 279 -9.54 -9.45 -17.22
C ALA A 279 -8.86 -8.24 -16.55
N MET A 280 -7.62 -8.38 -16.07
CA MET A 280 -6.86 -7.27 -15.53
C MET A 280 -6.51 -6.22 -16.59
N GLU A 281 -6.16 -6.65 -17.81
CA GLU A 281 -5.86 -5.76 -18.93
C GLU A 281 -7.07 -4.89 -19.30
N ARG A 282 -8.26 -5.50 -19.43
CA ARG A 282 -9.51 -4.75 -19.66
C ARG A 282 -9.85 -3.80 -18.52
N GLN A 283 -9.53 -4.17 -17.29
CA GLN A 283 -9.73 -3.28 -16.13
C GLN A 283 -8.76 -2.08 -16.18
N ALA A 284 -7.51 -2.31 -16.55
CA ALA A 284 -6.52 -1.25 -16.73
C ALA A 284 -6.94 -0.27 -17.84
N GLU A 285 -7.37 -0.79 -19.00
CA GLU A 285 -7.88 0.02 -20.12
C GLU A 285 -9.10 0.88 -19.71
N ALA A 286 -10.02 0.31 -18.91
CA ALA A 286 -11.16 1.04 -18.38
C ALA A 286 -10.73 2.16 -17.41
N HIS A 287 -9.72 1.92 -16.58
CA HIS A 287 -9.17 2.95 -15.68
C HIS A 287 -8.42 4.04 -16.44
N GLU A 288 -7.67 3.72 -17.48
CA GLU A 288 -6.99 4.69 -18.34
C GLU A 288 -8.01 5.57 -19.07
N THR A 289 -9.06 4.96 -19.63
CA THR A 289 -10.17 5.68 -20.27
C THR A 289 -10.87 6.63 -19.28
N ALA A 290 -11.11 6.17 -18.04
CA ALA A 290 -11.70 7.00 -17.01
C ALA A 290 -10.78 8.16 -16.60
N ALA A 291 -9.48 7.92 -16.47
CA ALA A 291 -8.49 8.96 -16.14
C ALA A 291 -8.45 10.06 -17.22
N LEU A 292 -8.41 9.68 -18.50
CA LEU A 292 -8.48 10.62 -19.63
C LEU A 292 -9.79 11.43 -19.62
N ALA A 293 -10.91 10.81 -19.24
CA ALA A 293 -12.18 11.54 -19.10
C ALA A 293 -12.12 12.57 -17.96
N PHE A 294 -11.53 12.22 -16.80
CA PHE A 294 -11.32 13.15 -15.69
C PHE A 294 -10.40 14.32 -16.07
N GLU A 295 -9.33 14.05 -16.80
CA GLU A 295 -8.40 15.10 -17.28
C GLU A 295 -9.11 16.09 -18.21
N ARG A 296 -9.91 15.61 -19.17
CA ARG A 296 -10.72 16.46 -20.05
C ARG A 296 -11.75 17.29 -19.29
N MET A 297 -12.38 16.72 -18.25
CA MET A 297 -13.30 17.45 -17.39
C MET A 297 -12.59 18.55 -16.58
N ALA A 298 -11.39 18.27 -16.07
CA ALA A 298 -10.58 19.25 -15.36
C ALA A 298 -10.17 20.41 -16.27
N GLU A 299 -9.69 20.11 -17.49
CA GLU A 299 -9.33 21.14 -18.47
C GLU A 299 -10.54 22.00 -18.86
N ALA A 300 -11.72 21.38 -19.07
CA ALA A 300 -12.95 22.12 -19.34
C ALA A 300 -13.35 23.04 -18.16
N ALA A 301 -13.19 22.57 -16.91
CA ALA A 301 -13.45 23.37 -15.73
C ALA A 301 -12.49 24.56 -15.61
N GLU A 302 -11.21 24.37 -15.94
CA GLU A 302 -10.21 25.44 -15.96
C GLU A 302 -10.55 26.52 -17.00
N ARG A 303 -10.93 26.11 -18.23
CA ARG A 303 -11.36 27.05 -19.28
C ARG A 303 -12.58 27.87 -18.87
N MET A 304 -13.54 27.26 -18.18
CA MET A 304 -14.71 27.97 -17.65
C MET A 304 -14.33 28.96 -16.53
N ALA A 305 -13.37 28.61 -15.68
CA ALA A 305 -12.89 29.49 -14.62
C ALA A 305 -12.06 30.68 -15.14
N SER A 306 -11.28 30.49 -16.22
CA SER A 306 -10.45 31.54 -16.81
C SER A 306 -11.21 32.49 -17.74
N GLY A 307 -12.29 32.04 -18.39
CA GLY A 307 -13.09 32.83 -19.33
C GLY A 307 -14.08 33.82 -18.69
N GLN A 308 -14.13 33.92 -17.37
CA GLN A 308 -15.00 34.86 -16.62
C GLN A 308 -14.25 36.11 -16.09
N ARG A 309 -13.02 36.37 -16.56
CA ARG A 309 -12.30 37.64 -16.31
C ARG A 309 -12.25 38.48 -17.57
#